data_AF-A0AAW9BSN4-F1
#
_entry.id   AF-A0AAW9BSN4-F1
#
_cell.length_a   1.000
_cell.length_b   1.000
_cell.length_c   1.000
_cell.angle_alpha   90.00
_cell.angle_beta   90.00
_cell.angle_gamma   90.00
#
_symmetry.space_group_name_H-M   'P 1'
#
loop_
_entity.id
_entity.type
_entity.pdbx_description
1 polymer ?
#
loop_
_entity_poly.entity_id
_entity_poly.type
_entity_poly.pdbx_seq_one_letter_code
_entity_poly.pdbx_strand_id
1 'polypeptide(L)'
;LAEKLGTPGYLTDCPEDIKPEWFEGKTKVGVTAGASAPEELVNQILERIKELVGARSVDEVLGREENMFFEVPKELQIKQVD
;
A
#
# COMPACT_ATOMS: atom_id res chain seq x y z
N LEU A 1 1.73 10.77 10.51
CA LEU A 1 1.60 12.08 9.82
C LEU A 1 0.13 12.43 9.60
N ALA A 2 -0.66 11.54 8.99
CA ALA A 2 -2.11 11.73 8.78
C ALA A 2 -2.83 12.27 10.03
N GLU A 3 -2.64 11.62 11.18
CA GLU A 3 -3.27 12.04 12.44
C GLU A 3 -2.86 13.46 12.87
N LYS A 4 -1.59 13.83 12.68
CA LYS A 4 -1.09 15.19 12.96
C LYS A 4 -1.74 16.25 12.07
N LEU A 5 -2.20 15.85 10.88
CA LEU A 5 -2.92 16.70 9.94
C LEU A 5 -4.46 16.60 10.11
N GLY A 6 -4.94 15.94 11.17
CA GLY A 6 -6.37 15.81 11.48
C GLY A 6 -7.10 14.76 10.65
N THR A 7 -6.39 13.90 9.92
CA THR A 7 -6.99 12.77 9.19
C THR A 7 -6.71 11.46 9.95
N PRO A 8 -7.72 10.63 10.23
CA PRO A 8 -7.48 9.32 10.83
C PRO A 8 -6.49 8.51 10.00
N GLY A 9 -5.49 7.91 10.65
CA GLY A 9 -4.50 7.05 10.01
C GLY A 9 -4.48 5.69 10.70
N TYR A 10 -4.53 4.62 9.93
CA TYR A 10 -4.51 3.25 10.42
C TYR A 10 -3.30 2.54 9.83
N LEU A 11 -2.56 1.83 10.67
CA LEU A 11 -1.49 0.93 10.24
C LEU A 11 -2.05 -0.49 10.25
N THR A 12 -1.93 -1.19 9.14
CA THR A 12 -2.44 -2.55 8.93
C THR A 12 -1.31 -3.44 8.42
N ASP A 13 -1.23 -4.67 8.92
CA ASP A 13 -0.26 -5.65 8.47
C ASP A 13 -0.87 -6.58 7.40
N CYS A 14 -2.18 -6.81 7.44
CA CYS A 14 -2.88 -7.66 6.47
C CYS A 14 -4.30 -7.14 6.13
N PRO A 15 -4.92 -7.64 5.04
CA PRO A 15 -6.29 -7.26 4.64
C PRO A 15 -7.33 -7.47 5.73
N GLU A 16 -7.16 -8.47 6.58
CA GLU A 16 -8.10 -8.80 7.65
C GLU A 16 -8.16 -7.72 8.75
N ASP A 17 -7.12 -6.89 8.87
CA ASP A 17 -7.09 -5.79 9.83
C ASP A 17 -8.05 -4.65 9.44
N ILE A 18 -8.49 -4.59 8.18
CA ILE A 18 -9.33 -3.52 7.67
C ILE A 18 -10.74 -3.66 8.22
N LYS A 19 -11.17 -2.62 8.95
CA LYS A 19 -12.47 -2.62 9.63
C LYS A 19 -13.50 -1.74 8.90
N PRO A 20 -14.75 -2.22 8.69
CA PRO A 20 -15.79 -1.47 8.00
C PRO A 20 -16.08 -0.09 8.62
N GLU A 21 -16.00 0.03 9.94
CA GLU A 21 -16.28 1.27 10.67
C GLU A 21 -15.33 2.43 10.31
N TRP A 22 -14.15 2.15 9.75
CA TRP A 22 -13.20 3.19 9.31
C TRP A 22 -13.74 4.02 8.14
N PHE A 23 -14.70 3.48 7.40
CA PHE A 23 -15.25 4.08 6.19
C PHE A 23 -16.58 4.81 6.42
N GLU A 24 -17.16 4.73 7.62
CA GLU A 24 -18.43 5.37 7.93
C GLU A 24 -18.37 6.89 7.73
N GLY A 25 -19.27 7.40 6.88
CA GLY A 25 -19.32 8.82 6.52
C GLY A 25 -18.13 9.33 5.72
N LYS A 26 -17.25 8.45 5.21
CA LYS A 26 -16.11 8.81 4.36
C LYS A 26 -16.43 8.59 2.89
N THR A 27 -15.98 9.52 2.05
CA THR A 27 -16.17 9.44 0.58
C THR A 27 -14.86 9.20 -0.17
N LYS A 28 -13.72 9.36 0.51
CA LYS A 28 -12.37 9.15 -0.04
C LYS A 28 -11.47 8.54 1.02
N VAL A 29 -10.62 7.62 0.58
CA VAL A 29 -9.62 6.93 1.40
C VAL A 29 -8.29 7.03 0.66
N GLY A 30 -7.23 7.41 1.38
CA GLY A 30 -5.87 7.33 0.87
C GLY A 30 -5.23 6.04 1.36
N VAL A 31 -4.57 5.32 0.46
CA VAL A 31 -3.78 4.12 0.78
C VAL A 31 -2.33 4.41 0.44
N THR A 32 -1.43 4.05 1.35
CA THR A 32 0.02 4.17 1.16
C THR A 32 0.69 2.98 1.85
N ALA A 33 1.87 2.61 1.36
CA ALA A 33 2.69 1.57 1.96
C ALA A 33 3.96 2.18 2.56
N GLY A 34 4.50 1.51 3.59
CA GLY A 34 5.88 1.75 3.99
C GLY A 34 6.85 1.17 2.95
N ALA A 35 8.10 1.66 2.93
CA ALA A 35 9.11 1.25 1.97
C ALA A 35 9.42 -0.27 1.96
N SER A 36 9.08 -0.99 3.02
CA SER A 36 9.31 -2.44 3.17
C SER A 36 8.11 -3.30 2.78
N ALA A 37 6.96 -2.70 2.46
CA ALA A 37 5.74 -3.46 2.16
C ALA A 37 5.76 -3.96 0.70
N PRO A 38 5.52 -5.25 0.46
CA PRO A 38 5.40 -5.79 -0.90
C PRO A 38 4.21 -5.17 -1.64
N GLU A 39 4.36 -4.96 -2.95
CA GLU A 39 3.28 -4.45 -3.82
C GLU A 39 2.03 -5.34 -3.78
N GLU A 40 2.22 -6.66 -3.77
CA GLU A 40 1.13 -7.64 -3.66
C GLU A 40 0.27 -7.41 -2.41
N LEU A 41 0.87 -7.05 -1.28
CA LEU A 41 0.13 -6.75 -0.07
C LEU A 41 -0.75 -5.50 -0.25
N VAL A 42 -0.22 -4.46 -0.90
CA VAL A 42 -0.99 -3.24 -1.20
C VAL A 42 -2.20 -3.57 -2.09
N ASN A 43 -2.02 -4.42 -3.09
CA ASN A 43 -3.11 -4.85 -3.96
C ASN A 43 -4.20 -5.61 -3.18
N GLN A 44 -3.82 -6.51 -2.28
CA GLN A 44 -4.78 -7.23 -1.42
C GLN A 44 -5.55 -6.28 -0.48
N ILE A 45 -4.88 -5.28 0.08
CA ILE A 45 -5.53 -4.20 0.88
C ILE A 45 -6.55 -3.44 0.02
N LEU A 46 -6.19 -3.06 -1.21
CA LEU A 46 -7.08 -2.35 -2.12
C LEU A 46 -8.32 -3.17 -2.48
N GLU A 47 -8.16 -4.46 -2.79
CA GLU A 47 -9.29 -5.36 -3.07
C GLU A 47 -10.20 -5.50 -1.85
N ARG A 48 -9.63 -5.67 -0.66
CA ARG A 48 -10.42 -5.75 0.56
C ARG A 48 -11.24 -4.49 0.82
N ILE A 49 -10.67 -3.31 0.56
CA ILE A 49 -11.41 -2.05 0.66
C ILE A 49 -12.55 -2.02 -0.36
N LYS A 50 -12.31 -2.41 -1.62
CA LYS A 50 -13.35 -2.47 -2.66
C LYS A 50 -14.51 -3.37 -2.25
N GLU A 51 -14.23 -4.55 -1.70
CA GLU A 51 -15.25 -5.48 -1.19
C GLU A 51 -16.10 -4.88 -0.07
N LEU A 52 -15.47 -4.17 0.86
CA LEU A 52 -16.13 -3.63 2.04
C LEU A 52 -17.04 -2.43 1.73
N VAL A 53 -16.61 -1.53 0.86
CA VAL A 53 -17.31 -0.24 0.64
C VAL A 53 -17.90 -0.09 -0.75
N GLY A 54 -17.68 -1.06 -1.65
CA GLY A 54 -18.10 -0.97 -3.04
C GLY A 54 -17.38 0.13 -3.82
N ALA A 55 -16.09 0.36 -3.51
CA ALA A 55 -15.29 1.38 -4.17
C ALA A 55 -15.24 1.13 -5.69
N ARG A 56 -15.52 2.16 -6.49
CA ARG A 56 -15.69 2.03 -7.94
C ARG A 56 -14.41 2.26 -8.74
N SER A 57 -13.46 3.01 -8.19
CA SER A 57 -12.21 3.35 -8.85
C SER A 57 -11.08 3.44 -7.83
N VAL A 58 -9.87 3.14 -8.31
CA VAL A 58 -8.61 3.40 -7.62
C VAL A 58 -7.83 4.31 -8.55
N ASP A 59 -7.51 5.51 -8.06
CA ASP A 59 -6.73 6.49 -8.79
C ASP A 59 -5.35 6.57 -8.16
N GLU A 60 -4.32 6.26 -8.95
CA GLU A 60 -2.94 6.40 -8.51
C GLU A 60 -2.54 7.88 -8.52
N VAL A 61 -2.09 8.39 -7.38
CA VAL A 61 -1.58 9.75 -7.26
C VAL A 61 -0.10 9.73 -7.56
N LEU A 62 0.28 10.21 -8.74
CA LEU A 62 1.69 10.29 -9.14
C LEU A 62 2.48 11.18 -8.18
N GLY A 63 3.49 10.57 -7.56
CA GLY A 63 4.45 11.24 -6.70
C GLY A 63 5.67 11.74 -7.46
N ARG A 64 6.76 11.97 -6.72
CA ARG A 64 8.08 12.22 -7.28
C ARG A 64 8.60 10.91 -7.90
N GLU A 65 9.16 10.99 -9.11
CA GLU A 65 9.80 9.84 -9.75
C GLU A 65 11.04 9.38 -8.96
N GLU A 66 11.15 8.08 -8.72
CA GLU A 66 12.24 7.44 -7.98
C GLU A 66 12.95 6.42 -8.87
N ASN A 67 14.23 6.66 -9.16
CA ASN A 67 15.05 5.84 -10.07
C ASN A 67 16.33 5.32 -9.40
N MET A 68 16.34 5.23 -8.06
CA MET A 68 17.50 4.78 -7.29
C MET A 68 17.44 3.27 -7.07
N PHE A 69 18.49 2.56 -7.48
CA PHE A 69 18.62 1.11 -7.31
C PHE A 69 19.97 0.79 -6.66
N PHE A 70 19.97 -0.17 -5.74
CA PHE A 70 21.19 -0.71 -5.14
C PHE A 70 21.42 -2.10 -5.68
N GLU A 71 22.52 -2.28 -6.42
CA GLU A 71 22.87 -3.58 -6.97
C GLU A 71 23.27 -4.56 -5.87
N VAL A 72 22.88 -5.83 -6.05
CA VAL A 72 23.33 -6.92 -5.19
C VAL A 72 24.84 -7.13 -5.41
N PRO A 73 25.66 -7.24 -4.34
CA PRO A 73 27.08 -7.54 -4.47
C PRO A 73 27.33 -8.76 -5.35
N LYS A 74 28.40 -8.73 -6.15
CA LYS A 74 28.70 -9.76 -7.16
C LYS A 74 28.76 -11.18 -6.56
N GLU A 75 29.17 -11.29 -5.31
CA GLU A 75 29.30 -12.53 -4.55
C GLU A 75 27.95 -13.17 -4.23
N LEU A 76 26.87 -12.38 -4.18
CA LEU A 76 25.51 -12.80 -3.83
C LEU A 76 24.59 -12.88 -5.05
N GLN A 77 25.10 -12.61 -6.25
CA GLN A 77 24.34 -12.78 -7.48
C GLN A 77 24.13 -14.28 -7.75
N ILE A 78 22.86 -14.68 -7.88
CA ILE A 78 22.49 -16.05 -8.23
C ILE A 78 22.98 -16.31 -9.66
N LYS A 79 23.95 -17.22 -9.82
CA LYS A 79 24.37 -17.69 -11.14
C LYS A 79 23.25 -18.60 -11.68
N GLN A 80 22.60 -18.19 -12.78
CA GLN A 80 21.81 -19.14 -13.55
C GLN A 80 22.75 -20.24 -14.05
N VAL A 81 22.50 -21.46 -13.61
CA VAL A 81 23.12 -22.67 -14.16
C VAL A 81 22.10 -23.21 -15.16
N ASP A 82 22.48 -23.23 -16.43
CA ASP A 82 21.72 -23.88 -17.51
C ASP A 82 21.57 -25.40 -17.28
#